data_AF-A0AAE9Z5U5-F1
#
_entry.id   AF-A0AAE9Z5U5-F1
#
_cell.length_a   1.000
_cell.length_b   1.000
_cell.length_c   1.000
_cell.angle_alpha   90.00
_cell.angle_beta   90.00
_cell.angle_gamma   90.00
#
_symmetry.space_group_name_H-M   'P 1'
#
loop_
_entity.id
_entity.type
_entity.pdbx_description
1 polymer ?
#
loop_
_entity_poly.entity_id
_entity_poly.type
_entity_poly.pdbx_seq_one_letter_code
_entity_poly.pdbx_strand_id
1 'polypeptide(L)'
;MPCKIVVMRQVKLKSQIGDVVGAYSIEQDLGDQVEPVGGAFVIINVTDAEVNHPAILQLTAHIEHDNYERQYYLNPVQPGHEFYEQFVANGKITTDLVTLQSYILERAL
;
A
#
# COMPACT_ATOMS: atom_id res chain seq x y z
N MET A 1 1.12 13.86 11.16
CA MET A 1 2.32 13.64 10.34
C MET A 1 1.98 12.73 9.17
N PRO A 2 2.57 12.93 7.99
CA PRO A 2 2.37 12.03 6.85
C PRO A 2 2.98 10.64 7.11
N CYS A 3 2.56 9.63 6.37
CA CYS A 3 3.13 8.28 6.44
C CYS A 3 3.44 7.69 5.06
N LYS A 4 4.28 6.66 5.05
CA LYS A 4 4.51 5.76 3.93
C LYS A 4 3.71 4.49 4.17
N ILE A 5 3.04 3.98 3.16
CA ILE A 5 2.55 2.60 3.15
C ILE A 5 3.27 1.80 2.06
N VAL A 6 3.60 0.56 2.37
CA VAL A 6 4.25 -0.37 1.44
C VAL A 6 3.22 -1.37 0.96
N VAL A 7 3.05 -1.44 -0.36
CA VAL A 7 2.01 -2.22 -1.02
C VAL A 7 2.68 -3.27 -1.91
N MET A 8 2.19 -4.50 -1.86
CA MET A 8 2.70 -5.59 -2.69
C MET A 8 2.24 -5.42 -4.15
N ARG A 9 3.20 -5.48 -5.08
CA ARG A 9 2.97 -5.38 -6.52
C ARG A 9 2.92 -6.76 -7.19
N GLN A 10 3.67 -7.72 -6.67
CA GLN A 10 3.80 -9.06 -7.23
C GLN A 10 3.38 -10.11 -6.20
N VAL A 11 2.66 -11.15 -6.63
CA VAL A 11 2.23 -12.22 -5.71
C VAL A 11 3.46 -12.91 -5.12
N LYS A 12 3.44 -13.12 -3.80
CA LYS A 12 4.40 -13.93 -3.05
C LYS A 12 3.63 -14.95 -2.23
N LEU A 13 4.28 -16.06 -1.83
CA LEU A 13 3.66 -17.22 -1.16
C LEU A 13 2.55 -16.94 -0.13
N LYS A 14 2.59 -15.81 0.59
CA LYS A 14 1.61 -15.44 1.61
C LYS A 14 0.94 -14.07 1.41
N SER A 15 1.20 -13.40 0.30
CA SER A 15 0.69 -12.05 0.03
C SER A 15 0.32 -11.90 -1.44
N GLN A 16 -0.81 -11.28 -1.73
CA GLN A 16 -1.21 -10.95 -3.09
C GLN A 16 -0.88 -9.51 -3.46
N ILE A 17 -1.07 -9.20 -4.73
CA ILE A 17 -1.04 -7.83 -5.25
C ILE A 17 -2.09 -7.00 -4.51
N GLY A 18 -1.71 -5.78 -4.10
CA GLY A 18 -2.57 -4.85 -3.37
C GLY A 18 -2.49 -4.97 -1.85
N ASP A 19 -1.89 -6.05 -1.32
CA ASP A 19 -1.73 -6.20 0.13
C ASP A 19 -0.80 -5.11 0.67
N VAL A 20 -1.25 -4.43 1.73
CA VAL A 20 -0.40 -3.49 2.47
C VAL A 20 0.41 -4.28 3.48
N VAL A 21 1.73 -4.32 3.29
CA VAL A 21 2.63 -5.12 4.14
C VAL A 21 3.12 -4.35 5.36
N GLY A 22 3.02 -3.02 5.34
CA GLY A 22 3.34 -2.17 6.49
C GLY A 22 3.11 -0.68 6.24
N ALA A 23 3.12 0.08 7.32
CA ALA A 23 3.05 1.52 7.33
C ALA A 23 4.17 2.09 8.21
N TYR A 24 4.77 3.19 7.79
CA TYR A 24 6.00 3.76 8.36
C TYR A 24 5.93 5.28 8.39
N SER A 25 6.74 5.92 9.24
CA SER A 25 6.89 7.38 9.20
C SER A 25 7.37 7.82 7.82
N ILE A 26 6.90 8.98 7.35
CA ILE A 26 7.32 9.54 6.05
C ILE A 26 8.84 9.77 5.96
N GLU A 27 9.50 9.98 7.10
CA GLU A 27 10.94 10.22 7.19
C GLU A 27 11.77 8.94 7.25
N GLN A 28 11.12 7.78 7.44
CA GLN A 28 11.83 6.52 7.59
C GLN A 28 12.39 6.05 6.24
N ASP A 29 13.69 5.76 6.21
CA ASP A 29 14.34 5.07 5.11
C ASP A 29 14.00 3.57 5.18
N LEU A 30 13.44 3.05 4.08
CA LEU A 30 13.06 1.64 3.95
C LEU A 30 14.09 0.83 3.15
N GLY A 31 15.13 1.51 2.64
CA GLY A 31 16.23 0.92 1.90
C GLY A 31 15.89 0.49 0.47
N ASP A 32 16.95 0.18 -0.27
CA ASP A 32 16.93 -0.19 -1.68
C ASP A 32 16.19 -1.49 -2.00
N GLN A 33 15.62 -2.20 -1.03
CA GLN A 33 14.79 -3.38 -1.30
C GLN A 33 13.30 -3.03 -1.45
N VAL A 34 12.89 -1.86 -0.94
CA VAL A 34 11.50 -1.40 -0.93
C VAL A 34 11.33 -0.15 -1.80
N GLU A 35 12.32 0.75 -1.81
CA GLU A 35 12.26 2.01 -2.54
C GLU A 35 12.72 2.00 -4.03
N PRO A 36 13.29 0.94 -4.67
CA PRO A 36 13.90 1.05 -6.00
C PRO A 36 12.85 0.89 -7.10
N VAL A 37 12.01 1.90 -7.28
CA VAL A 37 11.27 2.21 -8.50
C VAL A 37 10.82 0.98 -9.32
N GLY A 38 9.82 0.24 -8.82
CA GLY A 38 9.14 -0.82 -9.57
C GLY A 38 9.47 -2.27 -9.22
N GLY A 39 10.00 -2.56 -8.03
CA GLY A 39 10.21 -3.92 -7.53
C GLY A 39 8.93 -4.71 -7.20
N ALA A 40 9.05 -5.69 -6.31
CA ALA A 40 7.91 -6.43 -5.75
C ALA A 40 6.97 -5.55 -4.90
N PHE A 41 7.38 -4.32 -4.56
CA PHE A 41 6.66 -3.38 -3.73
C PHE A 41 6.46 -2.03 -4.40
N VAL A 42 5.45 -1.31 -3.91
CA VAL A 42 5.11 0.09 -4.23
C VAL A 42 5.05 0.88 -2.94
N ILE A 43 5.57 2.10 -2.94
CA ILE A 43 5.41 3.03 -1.82
C ILE A 43 4.33 4.05 -2.16
N ILE A 44 3.36 4.21 -1.26
CA ILE A 44 2.37 5.27 -1.32
C ILE A 44 2.64 6.21 -0.14
N ASN A 45 2.90 7.48 -0.45
CA ASN A 45 3.01 8.54 0.54
C ASN A 45 1.61 9.09 0.79
N VAL A 46 1.14 9.00 2.03
CA VAL A 46 -0.13 9.58 2.48
C VAL A 46 0.17 10.89 3.18
N THR A 47 -0.29 12.00 2.61
CA THR A 47 0.13 13.35 3.00
C THR A 47 -0.51 13.87 4.29
N ASP A 48 -1.68 13.33 4.66
CA ASP A 48 -2.57 13.85 5.70
C ASP A 48 -2.94 12.79 6.77
N ALA A 49 -2.26 11.65 6.82
CA ALA A 49 -2.51 10.60 7.81
C ALA A 49 -1.23 10.01 8.40
N GLU A 50 -1.28 9.67 9.69
CA GLU A 50 -0.22 9.01 10.44
C GLU A 50 -0.34 7.48 10.39
N VAL A 51 0.76 6.79 10.75
CA VAL A 51 0.85 5.32 10.81
C VAL A 51 -0.23 4.70 11.72
N ASN A 52 -0.61 5.41 12.78
CA ASN A 52 -1.62 5.00 13.77
C ASN A 52 -3.05 5.41 13.39
N HIS A 53 -3.26 6.03 12.23
CA HIS A 53 -4.59 6.43 11.78
C HIS A 53 -5.48 5.17 11.61
N PRO A 54 -6.76 5.16 12.05
CA PRO A 54 -7.61 3.97 12.00
C PRO A 54 -7.68 3.27 10.64
N ALA A 55 -7.79 4.04 9.55
CA ALA A 55 -7.79 3.49 8.20
C ALA A 55 -6.45 2.86 7.76
N ILE A 56 -5.31 3.37 8.27
CA ILE A 56 -3.99 2.81 8.00
C ILE A 56 -3.79 1.52 8.82
N LEU A 57 -4.26 1.50 10.06
CA LEU A 57 -4.27 0.31 10.91
C LEU A 57 -5.14 -0.80 10.31
N GLN A 58 -6.29 -0.44 9.74
CA GLN A 58 -7.16 -1.39 9.04
C GLN A 58 -6.45 -2.08 7.88
N LEU A 59 -5.68 -1.33 7.07
CA LEU A 59 -4.91 -1.89 5.95
C LEU A 59 -3.78 -2.82 6.39
N THR A 60 -3.22 -2.60 7.58
CA THR A 60 -2.11 -3.39 8.14
C THR A 60 -2.58 -4.47 9.11
N ALA A 61 -3.89 -4.68 9.24
CA ALA A 61 -4.47 -5.73 10.08
C ALA A 61 -4.17 -7.12 9.48
N HIS A 62 -3.78 -8.06 10.33
CA HIS A 62 -3.58 -9.45 9.96
C HIS A 62 -4.84 -10.28 10.21
N ILE A 63 -5.08 -11.28 9.38
CA ILE A 63 -6.03 -12.37 9.67
C ILE A 63 -5.24 -13.66 9.89
N GLU A 64 -5.66 -14.44 10.88
CA GLU A 64 -5.19 -15.82 11.03
C GLU A 64 -5.94 -16.70 10.02
N HIS A 65 -5.37 -16.92 8.83
CA HIS A 65 -5.91 -17.84 7.83
C HIS A 65 -4.80 -18.54 7.02
N ASP A 66 -4.98 -19.83 6.73
CA ASP A 66 -3.93 -20.70 6.15
C ASP A 66 -3.42 -20.25 4.78
N ASN A 67 -4.25 -19.52 4.03
CA ASN A 67 -3.97 -19.10 2.65
C ASN A 67 -3.74 -17.59 2.47
N TYR A 68 -4.11 -16.75 3.44
CA TYR A 68 -4.02 -15.29 3.31
C TYR A 68 -3.83 -14.61 4.65
N GLU A 69 -2.89 -13.67 4.71
CA GLU A 69 -2.55 -12.97 5.94
C GLU A 69 -3.27 -11.60 6.10
N ARG A 70 -4.02 -11.10 5.10
CA ARG A 70 -4.58 -9.71 5.06
C ARG A 70 -6.07 -9.64 4.71
N GLN A 71 -6.87 -8.90 5.49
CA GLN A 71 -8.32 -8.68 5.26
C GLN A 71 -8.62 -7.61 4.23
N TYR A 72 -7.83 -6.54 4.25
CA TYR A 72 -8.02 -5.38 3.40
C TYR A 72 -6.83 -5.21 2.47
N TYR A 73 -7.11 -4.72 1.27
CA TYR A 73 -6.09 -4.48 0.24
C TYR A 73 -6.48 -3.26 -0.59
N LEU A 74 -5.50 -2.72 -1.31
CA LEU A 74 -5.74 -1.64 -2.26
C LEU A 74 -6.00 -2.24 -3.64
N ASN A 75 -7.13 -1.86 -4.25
CA ASN A 75 -7.43 -2.26 -5.62
C ASN A 75 -6.32 -1.75 -6.57
N PRO A 76 -5.76 -2.58 -7.46
CA PRO A 76 -4.72 -2.14 -8.37
C PRO A 76 -5.20 -0.98 -9.22
N VAL A 77 -4.38 0.06 -9.28
CA VAL A 77 -4.67 1.21 -10.13
C VAL A 77 -4.61 0.75 -11.58
N GLN A 78 -5.68 1.00 -12.34
CA GLN A 78 -5.77 0.64 -13.76
C GLN A 78 -5.09 1.70 -14.64
N PRO A 79 -4.60 1.33 -15.84
CA PRO A 79 -4.13 2.29 -16.84
C PRO A 79 -5.14 3.42 -17.07
N GLY A 80 -4.66 4.66 -17.10
CA GLY A 80 -5.50 5.86 -17.27
C GLY A 80 -5.92 6.56 -15.97
N HIS A 81 -5.58 6.02 -14.80
CA HIS A 81 -5.77 6.72 -13.52
C HIS A 81 -4.48 7.45 -13.10
N GLU A 82 -4.60 8.60 -12.44
CA GLU A 82 -3.43 9.44 -12.07
C GLU A 82 -2.38 8.72 -11.22
N PHE A 83 -2.82 7.82 -10.33
CA PHE A 83 -1.93 6.99 -9.53
C PHE A 83 -1.15 5.97 -10.38
N TYR A 84 -1.71 5.49 -11.48
CA TYR A 84 -1.05 4.51 -12.34
C TYR A 84 0.09 5.19 -13.08
N GLU A 85 -0.13 6.40 -13.58
CA GLU A 85 0.91 7.17 -14.26
C GLU A 85 2.03 7.61 -13.31
N GLN A 86 1.70 8.10 -12.11
CA GLN A 86 2.69 8.42 -11.08
C GLN A 86 3.49 7.18 -10.67
N PHE A 87 2.80 6.04 -10.55
CA PHE A 87 3.42 4.77 -10.22
C PHE A 87 4.37 4.29 -11.32
N VAL A 88 3.97 4.33 -12.59
CA VAL A 88 4.81 3.93 -13.72
C VAL A 88 6.03 4.84 -13.86
N ALA A 89 5.86 6.15 -13.65
CA ALA A 89 6.94 7.13 -13.82
C ALA A 89 7.97 7.09 -12.68
N ASN A 90 7.52 6.96 -11.43
CA ASN A 90 8.35 7.21 -10.25
C ASN A 90 8.46 6.02 -9.30
N GLY A 91 7.73 4.94 -9.55
CA GLY A 91 7.62 3.77 -8.66
C GLY A 91 7.03 4.09 -7.28
N LYS A 92 6.45 5.27 -7.13
CA LYS A 92 5.81 5.77 -5.92
C LYS A 92 4.57 6.58 -6.26
N ILE A 93 3.58 6.52 -5.38
CA ILE A 93 2.35 7.33 -5.47
C ILE A 93 2.36 8.31 -4.31
N THR A 94 1.88 9.53 -4.51
CA THR A 94 1.63 10.48 -3.41
C THR A 94 0.18 10.90 -3.44
N THR A 95 -0.52 10.77 -2.32
CA THR A 95 -1.95 11.07 -2.23
C THR A 95 -2.39 11.43 -0.81
N ASP A 96 -3.65 11.85 -0.66
CA ASP A 96 -4.32 12.04 0.62
C ASP A 96 -5.10 10.77 1.03
N LEU A 97 -5.52 10.73 2.29
CA LEU A 97 -6.21 9.60 2.87
C LEU A 97 -7.59 9.38 2.24
N VAL A 98 -8.29 10.46 1.91
CA VAL A 98 -9.63 10.40 1.30
C VAL A 98 -9.57 9.65 -0.04
N THR A 99 -8.60 9.98 -0.88
CA THR A 99 -8.40 9.32 -2.16
C THR A 99 -7.94 7.89 -1.95
N LEU A 100 -7.01 7.63 -1.03
CA LEU A 100 -6.58 6.27 -0.68
C LEU A 100 -7.76 5.38 -0.25
N GLN A 101 -8.66 5.90 0.59
CA GLN A 101 -9.83 5.19 1.09
C GLN A 101 -10.77 4.73 -0.02
N SER A 102 -10.85 5.47 -1.13
CA SER A 102 -11.66 5.05 -2.29
C SER A 102 -11.15 3.77 -2.98
N TYR A 103 -9.92 3.34 -2.68
CA TYR A 103 -9.29 2.12 -3.21
C TYR A 103 -9.31 0.94 -2.25
N ILE A 104 -9.71 1.13 -0.99
CA ILE A 104 -9.71 0.06 0.01
C ILE A 104 -10.84 -0.91 -0.30
N LEU A 105 -10.49 -2.18 -0.46
CA LEU A 105 -11.43 -3.28 -0.62
C LEU A 105 -11.26 -4.28 0.52
N GLU A 106 -12.38 -4.88 0.92
CA GLU A 106 -12.40 -6.05 1.80
C GLU A 106 -12.34 -7.33 0.94
N ARG A 107 -11.58 -8.33 1.38
CA ARG A 107 -11.58 -9.63 0.72
C ARG A 107 -12.92 -10.34 0.97
N ALA A 108 -13.50 -10.87 -0.10
CA ALA A 108 -14.55 -11.88 0.04
C ALA A 108 -13.92 -13.16 0.61
N LEU A 109 -14.38 -13.59 1.79
CA LEU A 109 -13.98 -14.84 2.44
C LEU A 109 -14.59 -16.06 1.74
#